data_AF-A0A6P2ETN7-F1
#
_entry.id   AF-A0A6P2ETN7-F1
#
_cell.length_a   1.000
_cell.length_b   1.000
_cell.length_c   1.000
_cell.angle_alpha   90.00
_cell.angle_beta   90.00
_cell.angle_gamma   90.00
#
_symmetry.space_group_name_H-M   'P 1'
#
loop_
_entity.id
_entity.type
_entity.pdbx_description
1 polymer ?
#
loop_
_entity_poly.entity_id
_entity_poly.type
_entity_poly.pdbx_seq_one_letter_code
_entity_poly.pdbx_strand_id
1 'polypeptide(L)'
;MTSVFDPWTSTATEALQANEQHQPGAPEPLAQHQAAQEVLSARAACLAGDGGCAVLHCLRLCLANALHVPRWLADAFIGRHSRVVDAEVCTWDEAFGRPWPPHTRLAAVRRQRQLKNKVHAAVWRLITEEPDVPIARDLFERIGEMRGIDVCGSTAEDLYYQALRDGAPSVAQVRAAQRA
;
A
#
# COMPACT_ATOMS: atom_id res chain seq x y z
N MET A 1 10.60 -31.47 9.91
CA MET A 1 9.61 -30.51 10.44
C MET A 1 9.58 -29.36 9.46
N THR A 2 8.52 -29.24 8.66
CA THR A 2 8.31 -28.10 7.77
C THR A 2 8.14 -26.87 8.67
N SER A 3 9.05 -25.91 8.57
CA SER A 3 8.93 -24.64 9.28
C SER A 3 7.59 -24.01 8.87
N VAL A 4 6.73 -23.75 9.85
CA VAL A 4 5.45 -23.07 9.60
C VAL A 4 5.79 -21.62 9.25
N PHE A 5 5.31 -21.14 8.10
CA PHE A 5 5.52 -19.76 7.67
C PHE A 5 4.98 -18.78 8.72
N ASP A 6 5.82 -17.86 9.20
CA ASP A 6 5.43 -16.78 10.11
C ASP A 6 5.74 -15.43 9.44
N PRO A 7 4.71 -14.65 9.07
CA PRO A 7 4.91 -13.41 8.32
C PRO A 7 5.76 -12.37 9.05
N TRP A 8 5.85 -12.43 10.39
CA TRP A 8 6.61 -11.47 11.20
C TRP A 8 8.11 -11.74 11.22
N THR A 9 8.52 -13.00 11.10
CA THR A 9 9.93 -13.40 11.24
C THR A 9 10.52 -14.05 9.99
N SER A 10 9.67 -14.54 9.08
CA SER A 10 10.13 -15.11 7.81
C SER A 10 10.83 -14.07 6.94
N THR A 11 11.75 -14.54 6.11
CA THR A 11 12.42 -13.75 5.07
C THR A 11 11.52 -13.57 3.84
N ALA A 12 11.87 -12.60 2.99
CA ALA A 12 11.16 -12.39 1.72
C ALA A 12 11.21 -13.63 0.81
N THR A 13 12.32 -14.38 0.81
CA THR A 13 12.46 -15.61 0.02
C THR A 13 11.55 -16.72 0.53
N GLU A 14 11.45 -16.89 1.85
CA GLU A 14 10.53 -17.86 2.46
C GLU A 14 9.06 -17.49 2.17
N ALA A 15 8.74 -16.20 2.19
CA ALA A 15 7.40 -15.72 1.83
C ALA A 15 7.04 -16.02 0.37
N LEU A 16 7.99 -15.83 -0.55
CA LEU A 16 7.81 -16.18 -1.97
C LEU A 16 7.57 -17.69 -2.15
N GLN A 17 8.39 -18.54 -1.51
CA GLN A 17 8.23 -20.00 -1.57
C GLN A 17 6.89 -20.46 -0.99
N ALA A 18 6.45 -19.87 0.13
CA ALA A 18 5.14 -20.14 0.69
C ALA A 18 4.01 -19.70 -0.24
N ASN A 19 4.21 -18.62 -1.00
CA ASN A 19 3.24 -18.12 -1.98
C ASN A 19 3.04 -19.07 -3.16
N GLU A 20 4.08 -19.80 -3.59
CA GLU A 20 3.97 -20.80 -4.67
C GLU A 20 3.01 -21.96 -4.30
N GLN A 21 2.86 -22.23 -3.01
CA GLN A 21 1.98 -23.25 -2.47
C GLN A 21 0.63 -22.69 -2.01
N HIS A 22 0.35 -21.42 -2.31
CA HIS A 22 -0.85 -20.72 -1.87
C HIS A 22 -2.13 -21.33 -2.45
N GLN A 23 -3.12 -21.55 -1.59
CA GLN A 23 -4.43 -22.03 -1.98
C GLN A 23 -5.41 -20.85 -2.14
N PRO A 24 -6.20 -20.81 -3.23
CA PRO A 24 -7.22 -19.77 -3.41
C PRO A 24 -8.16 -19.66 -2.20
N GLY A 25 -8.35 -18.44 -1.71
CA GLY A 25 -9.24 -18.13 -0.58
C GLY A 25 -8.57 -18.16 0.80
N ALA A 26 -7.32 -18.60 0.90
CA ALA A 26 -6.49 -18.36 2.08
C ALA A 26 -5.89 -16.93 2.05
N PRO A 27 -5.32 -16.43 3.16
CA PRO A 27 -4.45 -15.26 3.12
C PRO A 27 -3.20 -15.53 2.27
N GLU A 28 -2.78 -14.56 1.46
CA GLU A 28 -1.61 -14.67 0.59
C GLU A 28 -0.31 -14.47 1.38
N PRO A 29 0.59 -15.48 1.50
CA PRO A 29 1.80 -15.39 2.32
C PRO A 29 2.69 -14.19 1.99
N LEU A 30 2.87 -13.88 0.71
CA LEU A 30 3.69 -12.74 0.31
C LEU A 30 3.10 -11.41 0.79
N ALA A 31 1.78 -11.23 0.64
CA ALA A 31 1.08 -10.03 1.11
C ALA A 31 1.13 -9.92 2.65
N GLN A 32 1.00 -11.05 3.36
CA GLN A 32 1.13 -11.11 4.81
C GLN A 32 2.51 -10.68 5.28
N HIS A 33 3.58 -11.20 4.67
CA HIS A 33 4.95 -10.82 5.00
C HIS A 33 5.18 -9.32 4.75
N GLN A 34 4.80 -8.81 3.58
CA GLN A 34 4.94 -7.38 3.24
C GLN A 34 4.22 -6.48 4.26
N ALA A 35 2.98 -6.81 4.59
CA ALA A 35 2.20 -6.07 5.58
C ALA A 35 2.84 -6.13 6.98
N ALA A 36 3.37 -7.30 7.38
CA ALA A 36 4.07 -7.44 8.66
C ALA A 36 5.34 -6.59 8.72
N GLN A 37 6.16 -6.59 7.66
CA GLN A 37 7.37 -5.75 7.59
C GLN A 37 7.02 -4.25 7.62
N GLU A 38 5.96 -3.85 6.92
CA GLU A 38 5.46 -2.47 6.97
C GLU A 38 5.04 -2.08 8.39
N VAL A 39 4.27 -2.93 9.08
CA VAL A 39 3.89 -2.70 10.49
C VAL A 39 5.11 -2.60 11.41
N LEU A 40 6.12 -3.47 11.23
CA LEU A 40 7.35 -3.43 12.02
C LEU A 40 8.13 -2.12 11.80
N SER A 41 8.29 -1.70 10.53
CA SER A 41 8.96 -0.44 10.19
C SER A 41 8.25 0.80 10.74
N ALA A 42 6.92 0.76 10.84
CA ALA A 42 6.09 1.85 11.34
C ALA A 42 5.98 1.89 12.87
N ARG A 43 6.61 0.96 13.60
CA ARG A 43 6.49 0.84 15.07
C ARG A 43 6.84 2.14 15.79
N ALA A 44 7.95 2.78 15.44
CA ALA A 44 8.37 4.03 16.07
C ALA A 44 7.32 5.15 15.88
N ALA A 45 6.76 5.26 14.67
CA ALA A 45 5.71 6.22 14.37
C ALA A 45 4.42 5.94 15.16
N CYS A 46 4.02 4.68 15.34
CA CYS A 46 2.84 4.32 16.12
C CYS A 46 2.96 4.70 17.62
N LEU A 47 4.17 4.58 18.16
CA LEU A 47 4.47 4.88 19.55
C LEU A 47 4.71 6.38 19.81
N ALA A 48 4.83 7.19 18.77
CA ALA A 48 4.92 8.64 18.90
C ALA A 48 3.59 9.24 19.40
N GLY A 49 3.67 10.37 20.11
CA GLY A 49 2.50 11.04 20.69
C GLY A 49 1.45 11.47 19.64
N ASP A 50 1.88 11.84 18.45
CA ASP A 50 1.06 12.19 17.28
C ASP A 50 0.81 11.00 16.32
N GLY A 51 1.26 9.79 16.71
CA GLY A 51 1.26 8.57 15.89
C GLY A 51 -0.08 7.91 15.60
N GLY A 52 -1.22 8.57 15.88
CA GLY A 52 -2.53 7.92 15.81
C GLY A 52 -2.93 7.46 14.40
N CYS A 53 -2.57 8.22 13.36
CA CYS A 53 -2.80 7.81 11.97
C CYS A 53 -1.97 6.57 11.60
N ALA A 54 -0.73 6.47 12.11
CA ALA A 54 0.12 5.31 11.92
C ALA A 54 -0.49 4.07 12.60
N VAL A 55 -1.02 4.23 13.82
CA VAL A 55 -1.73 3.14 14.53
C VAL A 55 -2.91 2.62 13.72
N LEU A 56 -3.77 3.51 13.21
CA LEU A 56 -4.93 3.09 12.41
C LEU A 56 -4.50 2.39 11.11
N HIS A 57 -3.46 2.88 10.45
CA HIS A 57 -2.93 2.26 9.23
C HIS A 57 -2.37 0.86 9.50
N CYS A 58 -1.52 0.71 10.52
CA CYS A 58 -0.94 -0.58 10.89
C CYS A 58 -2.02 -1.58 11.35
N LEU A 59 -3.04 -1.13 12.09
CA LEU A 59 -4.15 -1.97 12.49
C LEU A 59 -4.94 -2.45 11.27
N ARG A 60 -5.22 -1.55 10.31
CA ARG A 60 -5.84 -1.91 9.03
C ARG A 60 -5.01 -2.94 8.26
N LEU A 61 -3.69 -2.79 8.20
CA LEU A 61 -2.80 -3.75 7.54
C LEU A 61 -2.90 -5.13 8.17
N CYS A 62 -2.92 -5.21 9.50
CA CYS A 62 -3.07 -6.48 10.20
C CYS A 62 -4.42 -7.14 9.86
N LEU A 63 -5.52 -6.38 9.96
CA LEU A 63 -6.87 -6.90 9.70
C LEU A 63 -7.08 -7.31 8.23
N ALA A 64 -6.59 -6.50 7.28
CA ALA A 64 -6.75 -6.76 5.85
C ALA A 64 -5.96 -7.98 5.37
N ASN A 65 -4.87 -8.33 6.06
CA ASN A 65 -4.00 -9.46 5.70
C ASN A 65 -4.13 -10.64 6.68
N ALA A 66 -5.18 -10.64 7.52
CA ALA A 66 -5.40 -11.68 8.53
C ALA A 66 -4.18 -11.96 9.44
N LEU A 67 -3.43 -10.90 9.78
CA LEU A 67 -2.31 -10.98 10.71
C LEU A 67 -2.80 -10.85 12.16
N HIS A 68 -2.13 -11.53 13.07
CA HIS A 68 -2.31 -11.26 14.49
C HIS A 68 -1.80 -9.85 14.82
N VAL A 69 -2.54 -9.07 15.62
CA VAL A 69 -2.14 -7.71 15.97
C VAL A 69 -1.05 -7.76 17.05
N PRO A 70 0.14 -7.17 16.84
CA PRO A 70 1.17 -7.12 17.86
C PRO A 70 0.71 -6.39 19.12
N ARG A 71 1.13 -6.86 20.30
CA ARG A 71 0.69 -6.31 21.60
C ARG A 71 0.89 -4.80 21.71
N TRP A 72 2.05 -4.29 21.29
CA TRP A 72 2.37 -2.86 21.32
C TRP A 72 1.43 -2.02 20.45
N LEU A 73 0.94 -2.57 19.33
CA LEU A 73 0.00 -1.88 18.44
C LEU A 73 -1.39 -1.88 19.05
N ALA A 74 -1.80 -3.00 19.65
CA ALA A 74 -3.06 -3.10 20.39
C ALA A 74 -3.10 -2.11 21.55
N ASP A 75 -2.05 -2.06 22.38
CA ASP A 75 -1.95 -1.12 23.50
C ASP A 75 -1.99 0.34 23.03
N ALA A 76 -1.31 0.66 21.91
CA ALA A 76 -1.32 2.00 21.31
C ALA A 76 -2.71 2.42 20.79
N PHE A 77 -3.48 1.48 20.22
CA PHE A 77 -4.87 1.71 19.80
C PHE A 77 -5.79 1.87 21.01
N ILE A 78 -5.73 0.94 21.97
CA ILE A 78 -6.56 0.93 23.17
C ILE A 78 -6.34 2.21 23.98
N GLY A 79 -5.10 2.65 24.15
CA GLY A 79 -4.80 3.90 24.86
C GLY A 79 -5.51 5.10 24.22
N ARG A 80 -5.43 5.26 22.89
CA ARG A 80 -6.09 6.36 22.17
C ARG A 80 -7.61 6.26 22.20
N HIS A 81 -8.13 5.04 22.05
CA HIS A 81 -9.56 4.76 22.13
C HIS A 81 -10.12 5.09 23.53
N SER A 82 -9.40 4.72 24.59
CA SER A 82 -9.82 4.96 25.97
C SER A 82 -9.95 6.45 26.27
N ARG A 83 -9.03 7.30 25.77
CA ARG A 83 -9.16 8.77 25.88
C ARG A 83 -10.50 9.30 25.38
N VAL A 84 -11.06 8.70 24.32
CA VAL A 84 -12.38 9.08 23.79
C VAL A 84 -13.50 8.56 24.69
N VAL A 85 -13.44 7.28 25.10
CA VAL A 85 -14.46 6.64 25.94
C VAL A 85 -14.55 7.28 27.32
N ASP A 86 -13.40 7.63 27.90
CA ASP A 86 -13.28 8.25 29.21
C ASP A 86 -13.51 9.77 29.15
N ALA A 87 -13.91 10.30 27.99
CA ALA A 87 -14.20 11.71 27.73
C ALA A 87 -13.03 12.68 28.03
N GLU A 88 -11.78 12.21 27.91
CA GLU A 88 -10.58 13.05 28.02
C GLU A 88 -10.38 13.94 26.79
N VAL A 89 -10.94 13.55 25.65
CA VAL A 89 -10.93 14.30 24.39
C VAL A 89 -12.33 14.32 23.77
N CYS A 90 -12.61 15.39 23.02
CA CYS A 90 -13.94 15.63 22.46
C CYS A 90 -14.13 15.02 21.07
N THR A 91 -13.03 14.67 20.39
CA THR A 91 -13.07 14.20 19.00
C THR A 91 -12.09 13.05 18.74
N TRP A 92 -12.40 12.22 17.75
CA TRP A 92 -11.47 11.20 17.27
C TRP A 92 -10.20 11.80 16.65
N ASP A 93 -10.28 13.01 16.08
CA ASP A 93 -9.13 13.76 15.58
C ASP A 93 -8.13 14.09 16.70
N GLU A 94 -8.59 14.42 17.91
CA GLU A 94 -7.71 14.67 19.08
C GLU A 94 -7.06 13.38 19.61
N ALA A 95 -7.73 12.23 19.44
CA ALA A 95 -7.22 10.93 19.85
C ALA A 95 -6.23 10.32 18.84
N PHE A 96 -6.55 10.39 17.54
CA PHE A 96 -5.84 9.70 16.47
C PHE A 96 -5.11 10.63 15.49
N GLY A 97 -5.27 11.94 15.62
CA GLY A 97 -4.79 12.91 14.65
C GLY A 97 -5.67 12.97 13.41
N ARG A 98 -5.42 13.99 12.57
CA ARG A 98 -6.11 14.15 11.30
C ARG A 98 -5.38 13.36 10.21
N PRO A 99 -6.09 12.55 9.41
CA PRO A 99 -5.48 11.80 8.30
C PRO A 99 -5.02 12.70 7.16
N TRP A 100 -5.52 13.93 7.11
CA TRP A 100 -5.20 14.91 6.08
C TRP A 100 -4.85 16.26 6.72
N PRO A 101 -3.88 17.00 6.18
CA PRO A 101 -3.62 18.37 6.59
C PRO A 101 -4.88 19.24 6.53
N PRO A 102 -4.98 20.29 7.36
CA PRO A 102 -6.04 21.28 7.24
C PRO A 102 -6.18 21.80 5.80
N HIS A 103 -7.42 22.07 5.37
CA HIS A 103 -7.75 22.60 4.03
C HIS A 103 -7.42 21.67 2.86
N THR A 104 -7.11 20.39 3.10
CA THR A 104 -6.95 19.40 2.03
C THR A 104 -8.25 19.25 1.24
N ARG A 105 -8.18 19.49 -0.08
CA ARG A 105 -9.31 19.30 -1.00
C ARG A 105 -9.48 17.81 -1.31
N LEU A 106 -10.28 17.10 -0.49
CA LEU A 106 -10.48 15.65 -0.63
C LEU A 106 -10.93 15.20 -2.02
N ALA A 107 -11.72 16.02 -2.73
CA ALA A 107 -12.11 15.73 -4.12
C ALA A 107 -10.88 15.65 -5.06
N ALA A 108 -9.90 16.53 -4.89
CA ALA A 108 -8.66 16.51 -5.66
C ALA A 108 -7.83 15.28 -5.31
N VAL A 109 -7.71 14.94 -4.03
CA VAL A 109 -7.00 13.72 -3.57
C VAL A 109 -7.63 12.46 -4.17
N ARG A 110 -8.97 12.35 -4.14
CA ARG A 110 -9.69 11.23 -4.76
C ARG A 110 -9.44 11.15 -6.26
N ARG A 111 -9.53 12.28 -6.97
CA ARG A 111 -9.26 12.34 -8.41
C ARG A 111 -7.82 11.91 -8.72
N GLN A 112 -6.84 12.42 -7.98
CA GLN A 112 -5.43 12.03 -8.16
C GLN A 112 -5.23 10.52 -7.95
N ARG A 113 -5.81 9.95 -6.88
CA ARG A 113 -5.75 8.49 -6.63
C ARG A 113 -6.38 7.68 -7.77
N GLN A 114 -7.54 8.11 -8.25
CA GLN A 114 -8.21 7.45 -9.39
C GLN A 114 -7.37 7.51 -10.66
N LEU A 115 -6.82 8.69 -10.99
CA LEU A 115 -5.97 8.86 -12.17
C LEU A 115 -4.69 8.04 -12.08
N LYS A 116 -4.03 8.03 -10.92
CA LYS A 116 -2.85 7.21 -10.66
C LYS A 116 -3.11 5.73 -10.94
N ASN A 117 -4.23 5.20 -10.41
CA ASN A 117 -4.61 3.81 -10.64
C ASN A 117 -4.95 3.53 -12.11
N LYS A 118 -5.66 4.44 -12.79
CA LYS A 118 -5.98 4.30 -14.21
C LYS A 118 -4.74 4.30 -15.09
N VAL A 119 -3.80 5.22 -14.84
CA VAL A 119 -2.53 5.30 -15.56
C VAL A 119 -1.72 4.03 -15.33
N HIS A 120 -1.56 3.60 -14.08
CA HIS A 120 -0.81 2.38 -13.76
C HIS A 120 -1.43 1.14 -14.44
N ALA A 121 -2.76 0.99 -14.38
CA ALA A 121 -3.47 -0.08 -15.08
C ALA A 121 -3.32 0.00 -16.61
N ALA A 122 -3.31 1.20 -17.20
CA ALA A 122 -3.12 1.39 -18.63
C ALA A 122 -1.70 1.00 -19.08
N VAL A 123 -0.66 1.36 -18.29
CA VAL A 123 0.72 0.90 -18.52
C VAL A 123 0.79 -0.62 -18.50
N TRP A 124 0.21 -1.25 -17.46
CA TRP A 124 0.19 -2.71 -17.34
C TRP A 124 -0.52 -3.40 -18.50
N ARG A 125 -1.67 -2.87 -18.93
CA ARG A 125 -2.40 -3.37 -20.09
C ARG A 125 -1.55 -3.30 -21.36
N LEU A 126 -1.00 -2.13 -21.67
CA LEU A 126 -0.20 -1.94 -22.89
C LEU A 126 1.04 -2.83 -22.91
N ILE A 127 1.71 -3.04 -21.78
CA ILE A 127 2.88 -3.91 -21.73
C ILE A 127 2.50 -5.39 -21.82
N THR A 128 1.32 -5.76 -21.32
CA THR A 128 0.81 -7.13 -21.49
C THR A 128 0.47 -7.41 -22.95
N GLU A 129 -0.10 -6.43 -23.65
CA GLU A 129 -0.47 -6.52 -25.07
C GLU A 129 0.74 -6.40 -26.00
N GLU A 130 1.70 -5.52 -25.66
CA GLU A 130 2.91 -5.22 -26.44
C GLU A 130 4.17 -5.37 -25.55
N PRO A 131 4.67 -6.61 -25.33
CA PRO A 131 5.72 -6.90 -24.35
C PRO A 131 7.05 -6.18 -24.57
N ASP A 132 7.35 -5.75 -25.79
CA ASP A 132 8.60 -5.09 -26.14
C ASP A 132 8.53 -3.56 -26.08
N VAL A 133 7.36 -2.99 -25.77
CA VAL A 133 7.21 -1.52 -25.67
C VAL A 133 8.08 -0.96 -24.53
N PRO A 134 8.94 0.03 -24.83
CA PRO A 134 9.70 0.74 -23.82
C PRO A 134 8.79 1.57 -22.91
N ILE A 135 9.11 1.59 -21.60
CA ILE A 135 8.47 2.51 -20.65
C ILE A 135 9.19 3.86 -20.78
N ALA A 136 8.78 4.63 -21.78
CA ALA A 136 9.37 5.92 -22.13
C ALA A 136 8.27 6.94 -22.45
N ARG A 137 8.68 8.18 -22.73
CA ARG A 137 7.77 9.30 -23.00
C ARG A 137 6.64 8.98 -23.98
N ASP A 138 6.94 8.33 -25.10
CA ASP A 138 5.98 7.98 -26.14
C ASP A 138 4.83 7.09 -25.62
N LEU A 139 5.13 6.20 -24.66
CA LEU A 139 4.12 5.38 -23.99
C LEU A 139 3.14 6.25 -23.20
N PHE A 140 3.66 7.23 -22.46
CA PHE A 140 2.82 8.10 -21.63
C PHE A 140 2.02 9.09 -22.47
N GLU A 141 2.54 9.54 -23.61
CA GLU A 141 1.80 10.31 -24.60
C GLU A 141 0.59 9.50 -25.12
N ARG A 142 0.79 8.24 -25.53
CA ARG A 142 -0.31 7.32 -25.90
C ARG A 142 -1.34 7.15 -24.77
N ILE A 143 -0.89 7.05 -23.52
CA ILE A 143 -1.78 6.87 -22.36
C ILE A 143 -2.60 8.14 -22.06
N GLY A 144 -1.99 9.33 -22.21
CA GLY A 144 -2.69 10.60 -22.00
C GLY A 144 -3.86 10.80 -22.97
N GLU A 145 -3.77 10.23 -24.16
CA GLU A 145 -4.83 10.27 -25.19
C GLU A 145 -5.94 9.22 -24.97
N MET A 146 -5.78 8.29 -24.02
CA MET A 146 -6.78 7.28 -23.75
C MET A 146 -8.04 7.88 -23.11
N ARG A 147 -9.20 7.47 -23.63
CA ARG A 147 -10.50 7.87 -23.08
C ARG A 147 -10.59 7.57 -21.58
N GLY A 148 -10.89 8.60 -20.79
CA GLY A 148 -11.13 8.50 -19.36
C GLY A 148 -9.89 8.63 -18.47
N ILE A 149 -8.70 8.89 -19.05
CA ILE A 149 -7.48 9.28 -18.33
C ILE A 149 -7.31 10.80 -18.31
N ASP A 150 -7.70 11.50 -19.38
CA ASP A 150 -7.86 12.97 -19.46
C ASP A 150 -6.71 13.77 -18.79
N VAL A 151 -5.46 13.36 -19.03
CA VAL A 151 -4.24 14.07 -18.60
C VAL A 151 -3.21 14.09 -19.73
N CYS A 152 -2.29 15.04 -19.74
CA CYS A 152 -1.19 15.04 -20.71
C CYS A 152 -0.16 13.95 -20.40
N GLY A 153 0.68 13.61 -21.39
CA GLY A 153 1.69 12.55 -21.25
C GLY A 153 2.65 12.76 -20.07
N SER A 154 3.12 13.98 -19.82
CA SER A 154 3.99 14.27 -18.66
C SER A 154 3.28 14.04 -17.32
N THR A 155 2.00 14.40 -17.22
CA THR A 155 1.21 14.11 -16.00
C THR A 155 0.97 12.62 -15.84
N ALA A 156 0.75 11.88 -16.93
CA ALA A 156 0.65 10.42 -16.88
C ALA A 156 1.97 9.78 -16.41
N GLU A 157 3.11 10.25 -16.91
CA GLU A 157 4.43 9.81 -16.47
C GLU A 157 4.64 10.03 -14.96
N ASP A 158 4.37 11.25 -14.47
CA ASP A 158 4.49 11.60 -13.05
C ASP A 158 3.60 10.71 -12.17
N LEU A 159 2.36 10.49 -12.60
CA LEU A 159 1.40 9.64 -11.89
C LEU A 159 1.87 8.19 -11.87
N TYR A 160 2.43 7.67 -12.96
CA TYR A 160 2.96 6.31 -13.00
C TYR A 160 4.10 6.11 -12.01
N TYR A 161 5.11 6.98 -12.03
CA TYR A 161 6.24 6.87 -11.09
C TYR A 161 5.82 7.16 -9.64
N GLN A 162 4.84 8.02 -9.43
CA GLN A 162 4.22 8.17 -8.12
C GLN A 162 3.55 6.88 -7.65
N ALA A 163 2.87 6.15 -8.53
CA ALA A 163 2.28 4.85 -8.19
C ALA A 163 3.34 3.85 -7.72
N LEU A 164 4.48 3.77 -8.41
CA LEU A 164 5.58 2.88 -8.03
C LEU A 164 6.18 3.25 -6.66
N ARG A 165 6.38 4.54 -6.39
CA ARG A 165 6.83 5.01 -5.06
C ARG A 165 5.84 4.66 -3.95
N ASP A 166 4.55 4.65 -4.28
CA ASP A 166 3.47 4.28 -3.37
C ASP A 166 3.26 2.76 -3.27
N GLY A 167 4.19 1.95 -3.80
CA GLY A 167 4.20 0.48 -3.66
C GLY A 167 3.45 -0.27 -4.75
N ALA A 168 3.02 0.39 -5.83
CA ALA A 168 2.41 -0.33 -6.96
C ALA A 168 3.45 -1.23 -7.66
N PRO A 169 3.06 -2.42 -8.15
CA PRO A 169 3.98 -3.34 -8.81
C PRO A 169 4.69 -2.69 -10.00
N SER A 170 6.01 -2.90 -10.08
CA SER A 170 6.83 -2.42 -11.19
C SER A 170 6.86 -3.44 -12.31
N VAL A 171 6.49 -3.00 -13.51
CA VAL A 171 6.53 -3.85 -14.70
C VAL A 171 7.95 -4.27 -15.05
N ALA A 172 8.94 -3.42 -14.78
CA ALA A 172 10.35 -3.75 -15.00
C ALA A 172 10.82 -4.92 -14.11
N GLN A 173 10.34 -4.98 -12.87
CA GLN A 173 10.64 -6.09 -11.95
C GLN A 173 10.03 -7.40 -12.44
N VAL A 174 8.79 -7.35 -12.94
CA VAL A 174 8.11 -8.55 -13.47
C VAL A 174 8.77 -9.05 -14.75
N ARG A 175 9.14 -8.16 -15.68
CA ARG A 175 9.91 -8.53 -16.88
C ARG A 175 11.25 -9.17 -16.52
N ALA A 176 11.94 -8.67 -15.49
CA ALA A 176 13.20 -9.24 -15.03
C ALA A 176 13.01 -10.65 -14.44
N ALA A 177 11.94 -10.86 -13.66
CA ALA A 177 11.62 -12.16 -13.09
C ALA A 177 11.25 -13.22 -14.13
N GLN A 178 10.68 -12.83 -15.28
CA GLN A 178 10.33 -13.76 -16.37
C GLN A 178 11.51 -14.18 -17.25
N ARG A 179 12.63 -13.46 -17.18
CA ARG A 179 13.85 -13.72 -17.96
C ARG A 179 14.92 -14.48 -17.17
N ALA A 180 14.72 -14.65 -15.87
CA ALA A 180 15.59 -15.41 -14.96
C ALA A 180 15.10 -16.86 -14.85
#